data_AF-A0A1V6DWE1-F1
#
_entry.id   AF-A0A1V6DWE1-F1
#
_cell.length_a   1.000
_cell.length_b   1.000
_cell.length_c   1.000
_cell.angle_alpha   90.00
_cell.angle_beta   90.00
_cell.angle_gamma   90.00
#
_symmetry.space_group_name_H-M   'P 1'
#
loop_
_entity.id
_entity.type
_entity.pdbx_description
1 polymer ?
#
loop_
_entity_poly.entity_id
_entity_poly.type
_entity_poly.pdbx_seq_one_letter_code
_entity_poly.pdbx_strand_id
1 'polypeptide(L)'
;MFNSFSFEKINNFENKGSILEFEYFGEINKRAYSQAVDEYLNPELYKIKSQEDVERVFLRKNKEKEDYANSFKNDSYIKFKDAMAIVEKCQFGNPEMPNAIFARVLRKEISNLLGDEYKVKFFTAVGSHLDTKHGVDAFIKVYDKNEKELAQVTLDISGREKGASKADLLIVVSREERDCYDFDSDNFDKEKFNNRIKNEALRIKEIITKNRKTSGEYPKSSYGQKQVVK
;
A
#
# COMPACT_ATOMS: atom_id res chain seq x y z
N MET A 1 -6.59 -3.14 24.76
CA MET A 1 -7.98 -3.21 24.27
C MET A 1 -7.99 -2.69 22.85
N PHE A 2 -8.09 -3.58 21.87
CA PHE A 2 -8.28 -3.18 20.46
C PHE A 2 -9.77 -2.88 20.31
N ASN A 3 -10.14 -1.66 19.91
CA ASN A 3 -11.49 -1.39 19.45
C ASN A 3 -11.67 -2.17 18.14
N SER A 4 -12.38 -3.29 18.19
CA SER A 4 -12.69 -4.11 17.04
C SER A 4 -13.95 -3.55 16.36
N PHE A 5 -13.83 -3.22 15.08
CA PHE A 5 -14.92 -2.71 14.26
C PHE A 5 -15.41 -3.88 13.38
N SER A 6 -16.38 -4.63 13.88
CA SER A 6 -17.07 -5.67 13.09
C SER A 6 -17.67 -5.12 11.80
N PHE A 7 -17.44 -5.80 10.66
CA PHE A 7 -17.92 -5.38 9.34
C PHE A 7 -19.44 -5.24 9.28
N GLU A 8 -20.19 -5.94 10.14
CA GLU A 8 -21.64 -5.87 10.24
C GLU A 8 -22.16 -4.50 10.71
N LYS A 9 -21.37 -3.80 11.54
CA LYS A 9 -21.79 -2.53 12.18
C LYS A 9 -21.64 -1.30 11.28
N ILE A 10 -21.00 -1.42 10.11
CA ILE A 10 -20.68 -0.31 9.20
C ILE A 10 -21.68 -0.24 8.01
N ASN A 11 -22.86 -0.84 8.13
CA ASN A 11 -23.85 -0.95 7.05
C ASN A 11 -24.59 0.36 6.66
N ASN A 12 -24.16 1.54 7.12
CA ASN A 12 -24.92 2.80 6.98
C ASN A 12 -24.24 3.95 6.21
N PHE A 13 -23.18 3.72 5.43
CA PHE A 13 -22.52 4.78 4.65
C PHE A 13 -22.41 4.45 3.15
N GLU A 14 -22.77 5.43 2.31
CA GLU A 14 -22.95 5.37 0.85
C GLU A 14 -21.68 5.15 0.00
N ASN A 15 -20.55 4.69 0.55
CA ASN A 15 -19.35 4.36 -0.24
C ASN A 15 -18.76 3.00 0.19
N LYS A 16 -19.29 1.92 -0.38
CA LYS A 16 -18.90 0.54 -0.03
C LYS A 16 -17.49 0.13 -0.51
N GLY A 17 -16.97 0.77 -1.56
CA GLY A 17 -15.59 0.52 -2.05
C GLY A 17 -14.54 0.98 -1.05
N SER A 18 -14.66 2.22 -0.56
CA SER A 18 -13.74 2.78 0.44
C SER A 18 -13.73 2.04 1.77
N ILE A 19 -14.84 1.36 2.13
CA ILE A 19 -14.89 0.53 3.34
C ILE A 19 -14.03 -0.73 3.17
N LEU A 20 -14.16 -1.43 2.03
CA LEU A 20 -13.37 -2.62 1.73
C LEU A 20 -11.87 -2.31 1.70
N GLU A 21 -11.48 -1.22 1.01
CA GLU A 21 -10.11 -0.72 0.94
C GLU A 21 -9.54 -0.43 2.33
N PHE A 22 -10.27 0.33 3.15
CA PHE A 22 -9.88 0.66 4.51
C PHE A 22 -9.72 -0.59 5.40
N GLU A 23 -10.61 -1.56 5.30
CA GLU A 23 -10.57 -2.78 6.13
C GLU A 23 -9.37 -3.67 5.78
N TYR A 24 -9.08 -3.81 4.48
CA TYR A 24 -8.06 -4.74 4.00
C TYR A 24 -6.66 -4.13 4.01
N PHE A 25 -6.54 -2.86 3.65
CA PHE A 25 -5.25 -2.18 3.49
C PHE A 25 -5.00 -1.10 4.54
N GLY A 26 -6.02 -0.64 5.26
CA GLY A 26 -5.94 0.54 6.13
C GLY A 26 -5.96 1.83 5.32
N GLU A 27 -5.86 2.97 5.99
CA GLU A 27 -5.74 4.28 5.34
C GLU A 27 -4.39 4.93 5.56
N ILE A 28 -4.03 5.84 4.66
CA ILE A 28 -2.86 6.69 4.84
C ILE A 28 -3.04 7.67 6.02
N ASN A 29 -1.93 8.17 6.58
CA ASN A 29 -1.99 9.28 7.52
C ASN A 29 -2.40 10.56 6.78
N LYS A 30 -3.71 10.85 6.75
CA LYS A 30 -4.32 11.98 6.03
C LYS A 30 -3.67 13.32 6.35
N ARG A 31 -3.29 13.54 7.62
CA ARG A 31 -2.62 14.78 8.05
C ARG A 31 -1.22 14.88 7.45
N ALA A 32 -0.39 13.86 7.65
CA ALA A 32 0.97 13.85 7.10
C ALA A 32 0.95 13.91 5.57
N TYR A 33 0.00 13.23 4.94
CA TYR A 33 -0.19 13.21 3.50
C TYR A 33 -0.60 14.57 2.94
N SER A 34 -1.62 15.22 3.53
CA SER A 34 -2.06 16.56 3.11
C SER A 34 -0.91 17.57 3.18
N GLN A 35 -0.12 17.54 4.27
CA GLN A 35 1.06 18.39 4.42
C GLN A 35 2.13 18.12 3.36
N ALA A 36 2.43 16.84 3.08
CA ALA A 36 3.42 16.49 2.07
C ALA A 36 2.96 16.85 0.64
N VAL A 37 1.65 16.80 0.37
CA VAL A 37 1.07 17.27 -0.90
C VAL A 37 1.17 18.79 -1.01
N ASP A 38 0.85 19.55 0.04
CA ASP A 38 1.01 21.01 0.01
C ASP A 38 2.47 21.43 -0.18
N GLU A 39 3.40 20.76 0.51
CA GLU A 39 4.84 20.94 0.32
C GLU A 39 5.28 20.66 -1.12
N TYR A 40 4.72 19.63 -1.75
CA TYR A 40 5.00 19.25 -3.12
C TYR A 40 4.44 20.26 -4.14
N LEU A 41 3.20 20.73 -3.95
CA LEU A 41 2.54 21.65 -4.87
C LEU A 41 3.02 23.09 -4.71
N ASN A 42 3.45 23.48 -3.52
CA ASN A 42 3.83 24.85 -3.17
C ASN A 42 5.27 24.94 -2.61
N PRO A 43 6.30 24.44 -3.30
CA PRO A 43 7.65 24.30 -2.74
C PRO A 43 8.28 25.65 -2.34
N GLU A 44 7.92 26.74 -3.02
CA GLU A 44 8.41 28.08 -2.71
C GLU A 44 8.01 28.55 -1.29
N LEU A 45 6.86 28.11 -0.78
CA LEU A 45 6.37 28.50 0.54
C LEU A 45 7.17 27.87 1.68
N TYR A 46 7.91 26.80 1.37
CA TYR A 46 8.72 26.01 2.30
C TYR A 46 10.22 26.29 2.21
N LYS A 47 10.65 27.17 1.29
CA LYS A 47 12.05 27.62 1.24
C LYS A 47 12.34 28.54 2.44
N ILE A 48 13.39 28.19 3.18
CA ILE A 48 13.86 28.98 4.33
C ILE A 48 15.14 29.70 3.91
N LYS A 49 15.07 31.03 3.85
CA LYS A 49 16.22 31.92 3.59
C LYS A 49 16.40 32.94 4.72
N SER A 50 15.34 33.25 5.46
CA SER A 50 15.33 34.18 6.58
C SER A 50 14.65 33.59 7.81
N GLN A 51 14.75 34.29 8.95
CA GLN A 51 14.03 33.95 10.17
C GLN A 51 12.52 34.13 10.03
N GLU A 52 12.08 35.11 9.24
CA GLU A 52 10.66 35.31 8.89
C GLU A 52 10.11 34.12 8.08
N ASP A 53 10.94 33.50 7.23
CA ASP A 53 10.55 32.29 6.51
C ASP A 53 10.34 31.11 7.47
N VAL A 54 11.16 31.00 8.52
CA VAL A 54 10.99 29.97 9.57
C VAL A 54 9.64 30.15 10.26
N GLU A 55 9.32 31.38 10.66
CA GLU A 55 8.04 31.70 11.30
C GLU A 55 6.85 31.44 10.37
N ARG A 56 6.95 31.81 9.08
CA ARG A 56 5.93 31.50 8.07
C ARG A 56 5.70 29.99 7.94
N VAL A 57 6.77 29.21 7.77
CA VAL A 57 6.68 27.74 7.61
C VAL A 57 6.11 27.10 8.88
N PHE A 58 6.55 27.55 10.05
CA PHE A 58 6.06 27.07 11.34
C PHE A 58 4.56 27.39 11.52
N LEU A 59 4.15 28.62 11.21
CA LEU A 59 2.75 29.02 11.25
C LEU A 59 1.93 28.19 10.26
N ARG A 60 2.38 27.99 9.01
CA ARG A 60 1.66 27.16 8.01
C ARG A 60 1.50 25.70 8.48
N LYS A 61 2.56 25.09 9.01
CA LYS A 61 2.52 23.73 9.59
C LYS A 61 1.50 23.60 10.74
N ASN A 62 1.26 24.68 11.46
CA ASN A 62 0.34 24.72 12.60
C ASN A 62 -1.05 25.30 12.29
N LYS A 63 -1.20 26.07 11.20
CA LYS A 63 -2.40 26.82 10.87
C LYS A 63 -3.50 25.95 10.26
N GLU A 64 -3.16 24.78 9.73
CA GLU A 64 -4.08 24.10 8.82
C GLU A 64 -4.54 22.73 9.30
N LYS A 65 -5.72 22.78 9.94
CA LYS A 65 -6.87 21.93 9.62
C LYS A 65 -7.44 22.29 8.22
N GLU A 66 -6.63 22.66 7.23
CA GLU A 66 -7.17 22.80 5.87
C GLU A 66 -7.56 21.41 5.42
N ASP A 67 -8.85 21.27 5.13
CA ASP A 67 -9.52 20.01 4.87
C ASP A 67 -8.68 19.18 3.92
N TYR A 68 -8.34 17.95 4.33
CA TYR A 68 -7.77 16.93 3.46
C TYR A 68 -8.50 16.86 2.09
N ALA A 69 -9.79 17.21 2.04
CA ALA A 69 -10.57 17.38 0.82
C ALA A 69 -10.03 18.46 -0.16
N ASN A 70 -9.42 19.55 0.33
CA ASN A 70 -8.81 20.59 -0.48
C ASN A 70 -7.60 20.09 -1.27
N SER A 71 -6.88 19.09 -0.74
CA SER A 71 -5.74 18.48 -1.43
C SER A 71 -6.16 17.74 -2.72
N PHE A 72 -7.46 17.42 -2.87
CA PHE A 72 -8.03 16.72 -4.04
C PHE A 72 -8.88 17.62 -4.96
N LYS A 73 -8.89 18.94 -4.77
CA LYS A 73 -9.58 19.87 -5.69
C LYS A 73 -9.19 19.55 -7.13
N ASN A 74 -10.17 19.59 -8.05
CA ASN A 74 -10.17 18.90 -9.35
C ASN A 74 -8.92 19.06 -10.25
N ASP A 75 -8.06 20.06 -10.01
CA ASP A 75 -6.84 20.31 -10.78
C ASP A 75 -5.53 19.79 -10.11
N SER A 76 -5.57 19.25 -8.88
CA SER A 76 -4.39 18.68 -8.23
C SER A 76 -4.06 17.29 -8.79
N TYR A 77 -3.37 17.26 -9.93
CA TYR A 77 -2.79 16.03 -10.47
C TYR A 77 -1.32 15.89 -10.06
N ILE A 78 -1.01 14.82 -9.33
CA ILE A 78 0.36 14.43 -8.99
C ILE A 78 0.73 13.24 -9.87
N LYS A 79 1.89 13.28 -10.53
CA LYS A 79 2.37 12.17 -11.37
C LYS A 79 2.56 10.91 -10.52
N PHE A 80 2.37 9.75 -11.13
CA PHE A 80 2.40 8.45 -10.45
C PHE A 80 3.63 8.27 -9.54
N LYS A 81 4.83 8.51 -10.08
CA LYS A 81 6.11 8.36 -9.35
C LYS A 81 6.17 9.26 -8.12
N ASP A 82 5.73 10.51 -8.25
CA ASP A 82 5.76 11.48 -7.18
C ASP A 82 4.69 11.18 -6.12
N ALA A 83 3.48 10.79 -6.56
CA ALA A 83 2.40 10.36 -5.67
C ALA A 83 2.83 9.17 -4.81
N MET A 84 3.48 8.18 -5.41
CA MET A 84 4.04 7.03 -4.71
C MET A 84 5.11 7.42 -3.70
N ALA A 85 6.06 8.27 -4.08
CA ALA A 85 7.10 8.74 -3.17
C ALA A 85 6.54 9.53 -1.97
N ILE A 86 5.45 10.29 -2.17
CA ILE A 86 4.72 10.95 -1.08
C ILE A 86 4.05 9.90 -0.18
N VAL A 87 3.35 8.92 -0.78
CA VAL A 87 2.70 7.84 -0.01
C VAL A 87 3.70 7.09 0.87
N GLU A 88 4.90 6.78 0.37
CA GLU A 88 5.95 6.10 1.15
C GLU A 88 6.37 6.90 2.39
N LYS A 89 6.45 8.23 2.28
CA LYS A 89 6.83 9.12 3.39
C LYS A 89 5.72 9.29 4.43
N CYS A 90 4.47 9.07 4.04
CA CYS A 90 3.29 9.36 4.85
C CYS A 90 2.60 8.10 5.39
N GLN A 91 3.29 6.95 5.36
CA GLN A 91 2.76 5.72 5.94
C GLN A 91 2.51 5.84 7.44
N PHE A 92 1.45 5.17 7.89
CA PHE A 92 1.20 5.01 9.31
C PHE A 92 2.01 3.82 9.84
N GLY A 93 2.94 4.08 10.77
CA GLY A 93 3.72 3.04 11.42
C GLY A 93 4.78 2.41 10.50
N ASN A 94 5.08 1.13 10.72
CA ASN A 94 6.12 0.41 10.02
C ASN A 94 5.56 -0.34 8.78
N PRO A 95 5.99 -0.05 7.55
CA PRO A 95 5.58 -0.78 6.34
C PRO A 95 5.90 -2.28 6.36
N GLU A 96 6.82 -2.72 7.22
CA GLU A 96 7.12 -4.13 7.47
C GLU A 96 6.11 -4.80 8.40
N MET A 97 5.28 -4.02 9.10
CA MET A 97 4.27 -4.51 10.02
C MET A 97 3.03 -3.61 9.90
N PRO A 98 2.32 -3.64 8.75
CA PRO A 98 1.14 -2.83 8.56
C PRO A 98 0.05 -3.19 9.59
N ASN A 99 -0.79 -2.21 9.92
CA ASN A 99 -1.80 -2.38 10.97
C ASN A 99 -2.97 -3.27 10.53
N ALA A 100 -3.41 -3.13 9.27
CA ALA A 100 -4.51 -3.92 8.73
C ALA A 100 -4.14 -5.41 8.70
N ILE A 101 -5.02 -6.27 9.22
CA ILE A 101 -4.73 -7.69 9.41
C ILE A 101 -4.45 -8.36 8.07
N PHE A 102 -5.29 -8.13 7.07
CA PHE A 102 -5.11 -8.69 5.73
C PHE A 102 -3.76 -8.28 5.13
N ALA A 103 -3.45 -6.97 5.08
CA ALA A 103 -2.16 -6.48 4.61
C ALA A 103 -0.95 -7.09 5.36
N ARG A 104 -1.06 -7.24 6.68
CA ARG A 104 0.01 -7.81 7.52
C ARG A 104 0.26 -9.27 7.23
N VAL A 105 -0.80 -10.07 7.15
CA VAL A 105 -0.67 -11.51 6.88
C VAL A 105 -0.24 -11.73 5.43
N LEU A 106 -0.75 -10.94 4.47
CA LEU A 106 -0.33 -10.97 3.07
C LEU A 106 1.16 -10.67 2.91
N ARG A 107 1.64 -9.57 3.49
CA ARG A 107 3.05 -9.19 3.48
C ARG A 107 3.93 -10.30 4.07
N LYS A 108 3.51 -10.89 5.20
CA LYS A 108 4.25 -11.98 5.84
C LYS A 108 4.34 -13.20 4.92
N GLU A 109 3.24 -13.57 4.28
CA GLU A 109 3.23 -14.72 3.37
C GLU A 109 4.12 -14.49 2.14
N ILE A 110 4.11 -13.29 1.57
CA ILE A 110 5.03 -12.92 0.49
C ILE A 110 6.48 -13.00 0.96
N SER A 111 6.79 -12.52 2.17
CA SER A 111 8.13 -12.63 2.76
C SER A 111 8.57 -14.10 2.88
N ASN A 112 7.68 -14.97 3.38
CA ASN A 112 7.96 -16.41 3.51
C ASN A 112 8.23 -17.04 2.13
N LEU A 113 7.46 -16.66 1.11
CA LEU A 113 7.58 -17.20 -0.24
C LEU A 113 8.84 -16.72 -0.99
N LEU A 114 9.37 -15.56 -0.64
CA LEU A 114 10.57 -14.99 -1.24
C LEU A 114 11.85 -15.43 -0.51
N GLY A 115 11.78 -15.67 0.80
CA GLY A 115 12.93 -16.02 1.63
C GLY A 115 13.47 -14.84 2.46
N ASP A 116 14.27 -15.16 3.48
CA ASP A 116 14.79 -14.21 4.47
C ASP A 116 15.82 -13.22 3.90
N GLU A 117 16.35 -13.48 2.70
CA GLU A 117 17.28 -12.57 2.02
C GLU A 117 16.60 -11.31 1.46
N TYR A 118 15.26 -11.28 1.45
CA TYR A 118 14.47 -10.16 0.94
C TYR A 118 13.69 -9.48 2.05
N LYS A 119 13.64 -8.15 2.00
CA LYS A 119 12.73 -7.35 2.83
C LYS A 119 11.51 -6.97 2.02
N VAL A 120 10.33 -7.26 2.56
CA VAL A 120 9.05 -6.90 1.94
C VAL A 120 8.42 -5.76 2.74
N LYS A 121 8.04 -4.68 2.07
CA LYS A 121 7.33 -3.54 2.68
C LYS A 121 5.98 -3.37 1.99
N PHE A 122 4.93 -3.17 2.78
CA PHE A 122 3.56 -2.93 2.32
C PHE A 122 3.20 -1.47 2.59
N PHE A 123 2.65 -0.80 1.57
CA PHE A 123 2.26 0.60 1.64
C PHE A 123 0.78 0.73 1.28
N THR A 124 -0.03 1.30 2.16
CA THR A 124 -1.40 1.70 1.81
C THR A 124 -1.39 3.05 1.11
N ALA A 125 -2.15 3.13 0.02
CA ALA A 125 -2.40 4.33 -0.74
C ALA A 125 -3.88 4.77 -0.63
N VAL A 126 -4.72 4.05 0.12
CA VAL A 126 -6.12 4.38 0.34
C VAL A 126 -6.24 5.79 0.92
N GLY A 127 -6.97 6.65 0.21
CA GLY A 127 -7.07 8.06 0.55
C GLY A 127 -5.87 8.90 0.07
N SER A 128 -5.30 8.57 -1.09
CA SER A 128 -4.21 9.34 -1.67
C SER A 128 -4.49 9.70 -3.13
N HIS A 129 -3.63 10.53 -3.73
CA HIS A 129 -3.67 10.76 -5.17
C HIS A 129 -3.35 9.48 -5.96
N LEU A 130 -2.58 8.56 -5.37
CA LEU A 130 -2.24 7.28 -5.98
C LEU A 130 -3.48 6.38 -6.11
N ASP A 131 -4.33 6.36 -5.09
CA ASP A 131 -5.65 5.75 -5.12
C ASP A 131 -6.57 6.54 -6.08
N THR A 132 -6.92 7.77 -5.74
CA THR A 132 -8.01 8.50 -6.43
C THR A 132 -7.74 8.88 -7.88
N LYS A 133 -6.48 9.07 -8.28
CA LYS A 133 -6.11 9.49 -9.65
C LYS A 133 -5.45 8.36 -10.45
N HIS A 134 -4.74 7.45 -9.79
CA HIS A 134 -4.01 6.35 -10.45
C HIS A 134 -4.64 4.97 -10.26
N GLY A 135 -5.68 4.82 -9.45
CA GLY A 135 -6.41 3.56 -9.26
C GLY A 135 -5.56 2.49 -8.60
N VAL A 136 -4.74 2.89 -7.62
CA VAL A 136 -3.86 2.00 -6.86
C VAL A 136 -4.10 2.23 -5.36
N ASP A 137 -4.72 1.24 -4.72
CA ASP A 137 -5.11 1.29 -3.30
C ASP A 137 -3.94 0.94 -2.38
N ALA A 138 -3.01 0.13 -2.86
CA ALA A 138 -1.81 -0.24 -2.12
C ALA A 138 -0.69 -0.66 -3.06
N PHE A 139 0.52 -0.76 -2.54
CA PHE A 139 1.63 -1.36 -3.27
C PHE A 139 2.62 -2.04 -2.33
N ILE A 140 3.35 -3.00 -2.89
CA ILE A 140 4.36 -3.79 -2.20
C ILE A 140 5.69 -3.53 -2.88
N LYS A 141 6.72 -3.28 -2.07
CA LYS A 141 8.11 -3.17 -2.52
C LYS A 141 8.96 -4.26 -1.89
N VAL A 142 9.85 -4.80 -2.71
CA VAL A 142 10.82 -5.82 -2.31
C VAL A 142 12.21 -5.24 -2.40
N TYR A 143 12.98 -5.40 -1.34
CA TYR A 143 14.35 -4.90 -1.22
C TYR A 143 15.31 -6.05 -0.98
N ASP A 144 16.57 -5.87 -1.39
CA ASP A 144 17.65 -6.74 -0.95
C ASP A 144 18.12 -6.40 0.48
N LYS A 145 19.09 -7.16 0.99
CA LYS A 145 19.72 -6.94 2.29
C LYS A 145 20.41 -5.58 2.46
N ASN A 146 20.72 -4.89 1.36
CA ASN A 146 21.37 -3.58 1.33
C ASN A 146 20.35 -2.43 1.17
N GLU A 147 19.05 -2.71 1.33
CA GLU A 147 17.95 -1.76 1.10
C GLU A 147 17.84 -1.27 -0.36
N LYS A 148 18.43 -1.97 -1.34
CA LYS A 148 18.20 -1.68 -2.76
C LYS A 148 16.82 -2.21 -3.14
N GLU A 149 15.95 -1.34 -3.65
CA GLU A 149 14.67 -1.74 -4.23
C GLU A 149 14.89 -2.63 -5.46
N LEU A 150 14.28 -3.81 -5.46
CA LEU A 150 14.43 -4.81 -6.52
C LEU A 150 13.16 -4.99 -7.35
N ALA A 151 11.99 -4.77 -6.75
CA ALA A 151 10.71 -4.95 -7.40
C ALA A 151 9.61 -4.18 -6.67
N GLN A 152 8.57 -3.87 -7.43
CA GLN A 152 7.34 -3.27 -6.95
C GLN A 152 6.14 -3.95 -7.60
N VAL A 153 5.04 -4.07 -6.86
CA VAL A 153 3.74 -4.53 -7.34
C VAL A 153 2.66 -3.62 -6.78
N THR A 154 1.82 -3.08 -7.66
CA THR A 154 0.65 -2.26 -7.29
C THR A 154 -0.61 -3.12 -7.17
N LEU A 155 -1.46 -2.77 -6.22
CA LEU A 155 -2.66 -3.49 -5.82
C LEU A 155 -3.88 -2.56 -5.92
N ASP A 156 -4.98 -3.12 -6.38
CA ASP A 156 -6.33 -2.53 -6.40
C ASP A 156 -7.28 -3.59 -5.83
N ILE A 157 -8.25 -3.21 -5.00
CA ILE A 157 -9.22 -4.10 -4.40
C ILE A 157 -10.65 -3.68 -4.79
N SER A 158 -11.49 -4.66 -5.12
CA SER A 158 -12.86 -4.33 -5.50
C SER A 158 -13.88 -5.38 -5.10
N GLY A 159 -15.12 -4.92 -4.86
CA GLY A 159 -16.26 -5.76 -4.58
C GLY A 159 -16.80 -6.55 -5.78
N ARG A 160 -16.31 -6.25 -6.99
CA ARG A 160 -16.75 -6.87 -8.24
C ARG A 160 -15.61 -6.89 -9.24
N GLU A 161 -15.67 -7.81 -10.20
CA GLU A 161 -14.78 -7.77 -11.35
C GLU A 161 -14.97 -6.46 -12.13
N LYS A 162 -13.86 -5.92 -12.61
CA LYS A 162 -13.81 -4.76 -13.50
C LYS A 162 -12.94 -5.16 -14.70
N GLY A 163 -13.34 -4.76 -15.90
CA GLY A 163 -12.69 -5.22 -17.14
C GLY A 163 -11.22 -4.82 -17.26
N ALA A 164 -10.81 -3.68 -16.70
CA ALA A 164 -9.41 -3.27 -16.63
C ALA A 164 -9.11 -2.61 -15.28
N SER A 165 -8.00 -3.00 -14.66
CA SER A 165 -7.40 -2.31 -13.53
C SER A 165 -6.11 -1.62 -13.97
N LYS A 166 -5.81 -0.47 -13.36
CA LYS A 166 -4.54 0.25 -13.58
C LYS A 166 -3.40 -0.36 -12.75
N ALA A 167 -3.74 -1.15 -11.72
CA ALA A 167 -2.79 -1.84 -10.87
C ALA A 167 -2.29 -3.15 -11.52
N ASP A 168 -1.14 -3.64 -11.06
CA ASP A 168 -0.56 -4.92 -11.48
C ASP A 168 -1.44 -6.10 -11.05
N LEU A 169 -2.14 -5.96 -9.92
CA LEU A 169 -3.00 -6.98 -9.36
C LEU A 169 -4.33 -6.40 -8.86
N LEU A 170 -5.43 -6.86 -9.46
CA LEU A 170 -6.78 -6.66 -8.93
C LEU A 170 -7.18 -7.83 -8.02
N ILE A 171 -7.54 -7.49 -6.78
CA ILE A 171 -8.07 -8.42 -5.77
C ILE A 171 -9.58 -8.21 -5.71
N VAL A 172 -10.36 -9.19 -6.17
CA VAL A 172 -11.82 -9.11 -6.15
C VAL A 172 -12.36 -9.87 -4.95
N VAL A 173 -13.01 -9.17 -4.02
CA VAL A 173 -13.63 -9.78 -2.83
C VAL A 173 -15.13 -9.58 -2.92
N SER A 174 -15.88 -10.65 -3.19
CA SER A 174 -17.34 -10.55 -3.26
C SER A 174 -17.93 -10.19 -1.89
N ARG A 175 -19.21 -9.80 -1.87
CA ARG A 175 -19.91 -9.52 -0.60
C ARG A 175 -19.95 -10.76 0.29
N GLU A 176 -20.20 -11.92 -0.30
CA GLU A 176 -20.26 -13.21 0.38
C GLU A 176 -18.89 -13.62 0.92
N GLU A 177 -17.82 -13.30 0.20
CA GLU A 177 -16.44 -13.57 0.63
C GLU A 177 -15.97 -12.64 1.74
N ARG A 178 -16.40 -11.38 1.73
CA ARG A 178 -15.98 -10.36 2.71
C ARG A 178 -16.22 -10.83 4.14
N ASP A 179 -17.39 -11.37 4.42
CA ASP A 179 -17.78 -11.82 5.76
C ASP A 179 -16.95 -13.05 6.19
N CYS A 180 -16.57 -13.92 5.24
CA CYS A 180 -15.68 -15.06 5.51
C CYS A 180 -14.26 -14.64 5.89
N TYR A 181 -13.86 -13.41 5.60
CA TYR A 181 -12.51 -12.90 5.81
C TYR A 181 -12.42 -11.88 6.96
N ASP A 182 -13.56 -11.49 7.54
CA ASP A 182 -13.62 -10.64 8.72
C ASP A 182 -13.31 -11.42 9.99
N PHE A 183 -12.34 -10.98 10.78
CA PHE A 183 -12.08 -11.62 12.08
C PHE A 183 -13.18 -11.35 13.11
N ASP A 184 -13.99 -10.33 12.89
CA ASP A 184 -15.07 -9.89 13.76
C ASP A 184 -16.47 -10.33 13.26
N SER A 185 -16.56 -11.14 12.20
CA SER A 185 -17.83 -11.71 11.71
C SER A 185 -18.07 -13.10 12.27
N ASP A 186 -19.35 -13.42 12.52
CA ASP A 186 -19.80 -14.76 12.88
C ASP A 186 -19.53 -15.79 11.75
N ASN A 187 -19.34 -15.32 10.51
CA ASN A 187 -19.07 -16.15 9.34
C ASN A 187 -17.57 -16.30 9.04
N PHE A 188 -16.68 -15.85 9.93
CA PHE A 188 -15.23 -15.92 9.73
C PHE A 188 -14.77 -17.36 9.46
N ASP A 189 -14.10 -17.55 8.33
CA ASP A 189 -13.52 -18.83 7.95
C ASP A 189 -12.01 -18.67 7.81
N LYS A 190 -11.30 -19.11 8.86
CA LYS A 190 -9.84 -19.05 8.93
C LYS A 190 -9.16 -19.81 7.79
N GLU A 191 -9.73 -20.91 7.33
CA GLU A 191 -9.14 -21.70 6.25
C GLU A 191 -9.27 -20.95 4.92
N LYS A 192 -10.47 -20.46 4.60
CA LYS A 192 -10.70 -19.63 3.41
C LYS A 192 -9.85 -18.36 3.42
N PHE A 193 -9.75 -17.67 4.55
CA PHE A 193 -8.90 -16.49 4.70
C PHE A 193 -7.43 -16.83 4.39
N ASN A 194 -6.88 -17.88 5.00
CA ASN A 194 -5.49 -18.25 4.78
C ASN A 194 -5.23 -18.72 3.34
N ASN A 195 -6.16 -19.45 2.74
CA ASN A 195 -6.07 -19.88 1.34
C ASN A 195 -6.11 -18.66 0.41
N ARG A 196 -6.96 -17.68 0.69
CA ARG A 196 -7.00 -16.41 -0.04
C ARG A 196 -5.66 -15.68 0.04
N ILE A 197 -5.10 -15.53 1.24
CA ILE A 197 -3.79 -14.90 1.42
C ILE A 197 -2.70 -15.61 0.61
N LYS A 198 -2.64 -16.94 0.68
CA LYS A 198 -1.66 -17.74 -0.07
C LYS A 198 -1.79 -17.53 -1.58
N ASN A 199 -3.01 -17.55 -2.09
CA ASN A 199 -3.27 -17.36 -3.52
C ASN A 199 -2.82 -15.97 -3.99
N GLU A 200 -3.17 -14.90 -3.26
CA GLU A 200 -2.73 -13.55 -3.62
C GLU A 200 -1.21 -13.39 -3.48
N ALA A 201 -0.59 -13.97 -2.45
CA ALA A 201 0.85 -13.95 -2.28
C ALA A 201 1.60 -14.65 -3.44
N LEU A 202 1.09 -15.78 -3.91
CA LEU A 202 1.63 -16.49 -5.07
C LEU A 202 1.52 -15.65 -6.35
N ARG A 203 0.36 -15.03 -6.61
CA ARG A 203 0.17 -14.12 -7.76
C ARG A 203 1.16 -12.95 -7.71
N ILE A 204 1.36 -12.35 -6.53
CA ILE A 204 2.33 -11.26 -6.34
C ILE A 204 3.76 -11.73 -6.61
N LYS A 205 4.16 -12.92 -6.13
CA LYS A 205 5.47 -13.51 -6.42
C LYS A 205 5.69 -13.73 -7.91
N GLU A 206 4.67 -14.20 -8.63
CA GLU A 206 4.72 -14.39 -10.08
C GLU A 206 4.95 -13.07 -10.81
N ILE A 207 4.25 -12.00 -10.43
CA ILE A 207 4.44 -10.65 -10.98
C ILE A 207 5.88 -10.17 -10.71
N ILE A 208 6.36 -10.28 -9.47
CA ILE A 208 7.74 -9.91 -9.11
C ILE A 208 8.76 -10.65 -9.98
N THR A 209 8.56 -11.96 -10.14
CA THR A 209 9.47 -12.82 -10.93
C THR A 209 9.46 -12.43 -12.40
N LYS A 210 8.28 -12.12 -12.96
CA LYS A 210 8.12 -11.69 -14.35
C LYS A 210 8.80 -10.34 -14.58
N ASN A 211 8.58 -9.36 -13.70
CA ASN A 211 9.15 -8.02 -13.80
C ASN A 211 10.70 -8.03 -13.77
N ARG A 212 11.30 -8.93 -12.97
CA ARG A 212 12.76 -9.15 -12.94
C ARG A 212 13.32 -9.77 -14.22
N LYS A 213 12.58 -10.69 -14.86
CA LYS A 213 13.00 -11.28 -16.14
C LYS A 213 13.08 -10.24 -17.25
N THR A 214 12.12 -9.32 -17.27
CA THR A 214 12.07 -8.23 -18.26
C THR A 214 13.11 -7.13 -18.01
N SER A 215 13.58 -6.93 -16.78
CA SER A 215 14.60 -5.94 -16.44
C SER A 215 16.04 -6.44 -16.58
N GLY A 216 16.26 -7.74 -16.89
CA GLY A 216 17.59 -8.32 -17.08
C GLY A 216 18.40 -8.54 -15.79
N GLU A 217 17.83 -8.25 -14.61
CA GLU A 217 18.48 -8.45 -13.32
C GLU A 217 18.17 -9.84 -12.74
N TYR A 218 18.89 -10.87 -13.21
CA TYR A 218 19.06 -12.07 -12.39
C TYR A 218 20.33 -11.95 -11.55
N PRO A 219 20.26 -12.06 -10.21
CA PRO A 219 21.45 -12.44 -9.46
C PRO A 219 21.85 -13.85 -9.94
N LYS A 220 23.11 -13.99 -10.36
CA LYS A 220 23.71 -15.29 -10.71
C LYS A 220 23.42 -16.27 -9.56
N SER A 221 22.62 -17.30 -9.81
CA SER A 221 22.44 -18.36 -8.82
C SER A 221 23.79 -19.07 -8.64
N SER A 222 24.26 -19.13 -7.40
CA SER A 222 25.50 -19.82 -7.01
C SER A 222 25.30 -21.33 -6.83
N TYR A 223 24.33 -21.94 -7.52
CA TYR A 223 24.19 -23.39 -7.56
C TYR A 223 24.98 -23.95 -8.74
N GLY A 224 26.29 -24.03 -8.53
CA GLY A 224 27.26 -24.66 -9.41
C GLY A 224 28.33 -25.39 -8.60
N GLN A 225 27.96 -26.19 -7.60
CA GLN A 225 28.87 -27.20 -7.06
C GLN A 225 28.93 -28.35 -8.07
N LYS A 226 29.92 -28.28 -8.96
CA LYS A 226 30.40 -29.44 -9.71
C LYS A 226 30.81 -30.51 -8.70
N GLN A 227 30.12 -31.66 -8.71
CA GLN A 227 30.67 -32.89 -8.17
C GLN A 227 31.92 -33.22 -8.99
N VAL A 228 33.08 -33.12 -8.35
CA VAL A 228 34.30 -33.77 -8.82
C VAL A 228 34.20 -35.21 -8.36
N VAL A 229 33.83 -36.11 -9.29
CA VAL A 229 34.04 -37.54 -9.11
C VAL A 229 35.56 -37.77 -9.24
N LYS A 230 36.15 -38.28 -8.17
CA LYS A 230 37.47 -38.93 -8.19
C LYS A 230 37.27 -40.43 -8.26
#